data_AF-A0A525BYY7-F1
#
_entry.id   AF-A0A525BYY7-F1
#
_cell.length_a   1.000
_cell.length_b   1.000
_cell.length_c   1.000
_cell.angle_alpha   90.00
_cell.angle_beta   90.00
_cell.angle_gamma   90.00
#
_symmetry.space_group_name_H-M   'P 1'
#
loop_
_entity.id
_entity.type
_entity.pdbx_description
1 polymer ?
#
loop_
_entity_poly.entity_id
_entity_poly.type
_entity_poly.pdbx_seq_one_letter_code
_entity_poly.pdbx_strand_id
1 'polypeptide(L)'
;MFKEKKVAELLTEEEQVELIKEWWKKNGTSVIVAIFVAVAAIYGYQYWQKSKIEKSAAAMQEYYEQTEKLNSNDKKTKEAGMQLAEKYIEKNDGHKVLSTFTALQIAKEHVVANEYKKAEEFLQKALSINDDKSLEPIIKHRLAQVNFATGNNDKALSYLKNPPESFLSLYAELEGDIYFDKGEKENAVASYKKAYSSNKEQNDKSKELIKIKLKNLGVDPEKTEKVSVKGKKNA
;
A
#
# COMPACT_ATOMS: atom_id res chain seq x y z
N MET A 1 40.52 -55.48 0.84
CA MET A 1 39.59 -56.32 0.06
C MET A 1 38.34 -56.51 0.92
N PHE A 2 37.19 -55.99 0.47
CA PHE A 2 35.84 -56.30 0.96
C PHE A 2 35.68 -57.84 1.04
N LYS A 3 34.91 -58.48 1.92
CA LYS A 3 33.54 -58.23 2.36
C LYS A 3 33.23 -59.39 3.34
N GLU A 4 32.78 -59.13 4.55
CA GLU A 4 31.74 -59.97 5.16
C GLU A 4 30.77 -59.01 5.83
N LYS A 5 29.68 -58.75 5.08
CA LYS A 5 28.49 -58.13 5.62
C LYS A 5 28.11 -58.92 6.87
N LYS A 6 27.97 -58.24 8.01
CA LYS A 6 27.09 -58.71 9.09
C LYS A 6 25.79 -59.13 8.41
N VAL A 7 25.57 -60.43 8.36
CA VAL A 7 24.28 -61.03 8.03
C VAL A 7 23.33 -60.34 8.99
N ALA A 8 22.46 -59.48 8.47
CA ALA A 8 21.27 -59.14 9.21
C ALA A 8 20.64 -60.50 9.53
N GLU A 9 20.61 -60.89 10.80
CA GLU A 9 19.80 -62.01 11.26
C GLU A 9 18.41 -61.76 10.66
N LEU A 10 18.12 -62.48 9.59
CA LEU A 10 16.79 -62.53 9.02
C LEU A 10 16.02 -63.39 10.00
N LEU A 11 15.52 -62.74 11.05
CA LEU A 11 14.54 -63.29 11.99
C LEU A 11 13.54 -64.09 11.17
N THR A 12 13.23 -65.30 11.64
CA THR A 12 12.22 -66.13 10.97
C THR A 12 10.89 -65.38 10.94
N GLU A 13 10.03 -65.66 9.95
CA GLU A 13 8.76 -64.93 9.81
C GLU A 13 7.93 -64.96 11.10
N GLU A 14 8.05 -66.03 11.90
CA GLU A 14 7.38 -66.20 13.19
C GLU A 14 7.94 -65.23 14.26
N GLU A 15 9.26 -65.11 14.38
CA GLU A 15 9.91 -64.21 15.35
C GLU A 15 9.70 -62.72 14.99
N GLN A 16 9.67 -62.38 13.70
CA GLN A 16 9.35 -61.02 13.26
C GLN A 16 7.92 -60.62 13.66
N VAL A 17 6.97 -61.53 13.53
CA VAL A 17 5.57 -61.31 13.91
C VAL A 17 5.43 -61.13 15.42
N GLU A 18 6.19 -61.89 16.21
CA GLU A 18 6.15 -61.80 17.68
C GLU A 18 6.72 -60.47 18.19
N LEU A 19 7.82 -59.99 17.62
CA LEU A 19 8.41 -58.68 17.93
C LEU A 19 7.46 -57.52 17.59
N ILE A 20 6.74 -57.59 16.46
CA ILE A 20 5.73 -56.58 16.09
C ILE A 20 4.57 -56.60 17.09
N LYS A 21 4.10 -57.78 17.49
CA LYS A 21 3.01 -57.91 18.48
C LYS A 21 3.39 -57.33 19.84
N GLU A 22 4.60 -57.59 20.32
CA GLU A 22 5.08 -57.05 21.59
C GLU A 22 5.26 -55.53 21.53
N TRP A 23 5.84 -55.02 20.45
CA TRP A 23 5.99 -53.59 20.24
C TRP A 23 4.63 -52.88 20.22
N TRP A 24 3.64 -53.47 19.54
CA TRP A 24 2.28 -52.93 19.48
C TRP A 24 1.58 -52.98 20.84
N LYS A 25 1.69 -54.09 21.59
CA LYS A 25 1.15 -54.15 22.97
C LYS A 25 1.75 -53.07 23.87
N LYS A 26 3.04 -52.75 23.68
CA LYS A 26 3.75 -51.75 24.49
C LYS A 26 3.48 -50.31 24.05
N ASN A 27 3.36 -50.04 22.75
CA ASN A 27 3.34 -48.67 22.21
C ASN A 27 2.05 -48.30 21.46
N GLY A 28 1.16 -49.24 21.18
CA GLY A 28 -0.02 -49.06 20.32
C GLY A 28 -0.91 -47.90 20.78
N THR A 29 -1.12 -47.74 22.09
CA THR A 29 -1.86 -46.59 22.64
C THR A 29 -1.19 -45.26 22.31
N SER A 30 0.14 -45.16 22.45
CA SER A 30 0.89 -43.94 22.12
C SER A 30 0.85 -43.61 20.62
N VAL A 31 0.92 -44.63 19.76
CA VAL A 31 0.76 -44.47 18.31
C VAL A 31 -0.64 -43.95 17.97
N ILE A 32 -1.68 -44.52 18.58
CA ILE A 32 -3.06 -44.07 18.39
C ILE A 32 -3.23 -42.62 18.85
N VAL A 33 -2.73 -42.25 20.02
CA VAL A 33 -2.77 -40.87 20.53
C VAL A 33 -2.02 -39.92 19.59
N ALA A 34 -0.83 -40.30 19.11
CA ALA A 34 -0.07 -39.49 18.17
C ALA A 34 -0.83 -39.27 16.85
N ILE A 35 -1.50 -40.30 16.33
CA ILE A 35 -2.36 -40.20 15.14
C ILE A 35 -3.52 -39.23 15.41
N PHE A 36 -4.21 -39.36 16.55
CA PHE A 36 -5.32 -38.45 16.91
C PHE A 36 -4.85 -36.99 17.01
N VAL A 37 -3.70 -36.74 17.63
CA VAL A 37 -3.12 -35.39 17.73
C VAL A 37 -2.77 -34.85 16.34
N ALA A 38 -2.14 -35.65 15.48
CA ALA A 38 -1.82 -35.24 14.12
C ALA A 38 -3.07 -34.90 13.31
N VAL A 39 -4.11 -35.73 13.40
CA VAL A 39 -5.41 -35.51 12.74
C VAL A 39 -6.07 -34.23 13.25
N ALA A 40 -6.11 -34.03 14.58
CA ALA A 40 -6.68 -32.83 15.19
C ALA A 40 -5.93 -31.55 14.77
N ALA A 41 -4.59 -31.61 14.69
CA ALA A 41 -3.78 -30.49 14.23
C ALA A 41 -4.07 -30.14 12.75
N ILE A 42 -4.20 -31.14 11.88
CA ILE A 42 -4.51 -30.93 10.46
C ILE A 42 -5.90 -30.31 10.29
N TYR A 43 -6.93 -30.89 10.91
CA TYR A 43 -8.30 -30.36 10.81
C TYR A 43 -8.43 -28.99 11.47
N GLY A 44 -7.75 -28.77 12.60
CA GLY A 44 -7.70 -27.46 13.26
C GLY A 44 -7.09 -26.39 12.35
N TYR A 45 -5.96 -26.69 11.70
CA TYR A 45 -5.33 -25.78 10.75
C TYR A 45 -6.20 -25.52 9.51
N GLN A 46 -6.79 -26.57 8.92
CA GLN A 46 -7.69 -26.43 7.78
C GLN A 46 -8.93 -25.59 8.12
N TYR A 47 -9.54 -25.80 9.28
CA TYR A 47 -10.68 -25.01 9.75
C TYR A 47 -10.30 -23.54 9.92
N TRP A 48 -9.16 -23.26 10.56
CA TRP A 48 -8.65 -21.90 10.71
C TRP A 48 -8.39 -21.23 9.35
N GLN A 49 -7.75 -21.94 8.42
CA GLN A 49 -7.46 -21.43 7.08
C GLN A 49 -8.75 -21.15 6.30
N LYS A 50 -9.72 -22.07 6.33
CA LYS A 50 -11.03 -21.90 5.68
C LYS A 50 -11.75 -20.68 6.23
N SER A 51 -11.82 -20.54 7.56
CA SER A 51 -12.44 -19.36 8.20
C SER A 51 -11.77 -18.05 7.79
N LYS A 52 -10.44 -18.04 7.68
CA LYS A 52 -9.69 -16.86 7.21
C LYS A 52 -10.01 -16.50 5.76
N ILE A 53 -10.10 -17.49 4.87
CA ILE A 53 -10.44 -17.28 3.45
C ILE A 53 -11.87 -16.75 3.32
N GLU A 54 -12.84 -17.36 4.02
CA GLU A 54 -14.25 -16.94 3.97
C GLU A 54 -14.43 -15.50 4.46
N LYS A 55 -13.79 -15.13 5.58
CA LYS A 55 -13.80 -13.74 6.07
C LYS A 55 -13.19 -12.77 5.08
N SER A 56 -12.05 -13.12 4.48
CA SER A 56 -11.41 -12.28 3.46
C SER A 56 -12.27 -12.12 2.20
N ALA A 57 -12.95 -13.18 1.76
CA ALA A 57 -13.84 -13.13 0.61
C ALA A 57 -15.05 -12.22 0.88
N ALA A 58 -15.66 -12.34 2.07
CA ALA A 58 -16.77 -11.49 2.49
C ALA A 58 -16.34 -10.00 2.55
N ALA A 59 -15.19 -9.69 3.15
CA ALA A 59 -14.67 -8.32 3.22
C ALA A 59 -14.39 -7.74 1.83
N MET A 60 -13.91 -8.56 0.89
CA MET A 60 -13.69 -8.12 -0.49
C MET A 60 -15.02 -7.89 -1.23
N GLN A 61 -16.02 -8.74 -1.00
CA GLN A 61 -17.35 -8.57 -1.58
C GLN A 61 -18.02 -7.29 -1.08
N GLU A 62 -17.98 -7.01 0.23
CA GLU A 62 -18.45 -5.75 0.82
C GLU A 62 -17.73 -4.55 0.17
N TYR A 63 -16.40 -4.65 0.00
CA TYR A 63 -15.60 -3.62 -0.67
C TYR A 63 -16.00 -3.40 -2.13
N TYR A 64 -16.25 -4.46 -2.89
CA TYR A 64 -16.68 -4.33 -4.28
C TYR A 64 -18.07 -3.72 -4.40
N GLU A 65 -19.02 -4.13 -3.56
CA GLU A 65 -20.38 -3.62 -3.58
C GLU A 65 -20.44 -2.11 -3.32
N GLN A 66 -19.73 -1.63 -2.30
CA GLN A 66 -19.67 -0.19 -2.03
C GLN A 66 -18.98 0.57 -3.17
N THR A 67 -17.89 0.04 -3.73
CA THR A 67 -17.15 0.70 -4.82
C THR A 67 -17.98 0.78 -6.09
N GLU A 68 -18.74 -0.26 -6.43
CA GLU A 68 -19.66 -0.26 -7.56
C GLU A 68 -20.72 0.83 -7.40
N LYS A 69 -21.36 0.91 -6.22
CA LYS A 69 -22.37 1.93 -5.92
C LYS A 69 -21.79 3.35 -5.95
N LEU A 70 -20.59 3.55 -5.39
CA LEU A 70 -19.90 4.85 -5.41
C LEU A 70 -19.58 5.34 -6.83
N ASN A 71 -19.35 4.43 -7.76
CA ASN A 71 -19.09 4.74 -9.16
C ASN A 71 -20.36 4.86 -10.00
N SER A 72 -21.54 4.69 -9.41
CA SER A 72 -22.81 4.86 -10.10
C SER A 72 -23.06 6.32 -10.48
N ASN A 73 -23.66 6.53 -11.64
CA ASN A 73 -24.16 7.84 -12.07
C ASN A 73 -25.49 8.21 -11.40
N ASP A 74 -26.20 7.24 -10.82
CA ASP A 74 -27.42 7.49 -10.05
C ASP A 74 -27.08 8.02 -8.65
N LYS A 75 -27.58 9.21 -8.31
CA LYS A 75 -27.25 9.92 -7.08
C LYS A 75 -27.65 9.12 -5.83
N LYS A 76 -28.83 8.49 -5.81
CA LYS A 76 -29.30 7.72 -4.65
C LYS A 76 -28.45 6.48 -4.42
N THR A 77 -28.09 5.79 -5.50
CA THR A 77 -27.19 4.64 -5.47
C THR A 77 -25.82 5.03 -4.95
N LYS A 78 -25.29 6.17 -5.40
CA LYS A 78 -24.02 6.72 -4.93
C LYS A 78 -24.06 7.10 -3.45
N GLU A 79 -25.13 7.75 -2.99
CA GLU A 79 -25.35 8.06 -1.57
C GLU A 79 -25.41 6.79 -0.70
N ALA A 80 -26.07 5.73 -1.18
CA ALA A 80 -26.06 4.43 -0.50
C ALA A 80 -24.66 3.81 -0.47
N GLY A 81 -23.88 3.96 -1.55
CA GLY A 81 -22.46 3.57 -1.61
C GLY A 81 -21.60 4.28 -0.56
N MET A 82 -21.79 5.60 -0.39
CA MET A 82 -21.12 6.39 0.64
C MET A 82 -21.43 5.87 2.05
N GLN A 83 -22.70 5.60 2.35
CA GLN A 83 -23.09 5.07 3.67
C GLN A 83 -22.49 3.68 3.95
N LEU A 84 -22.39 2.81 2.94
CA LEU A 84 -21.75 1.51 3.08
C LEU A 84 -20.24 1.67 3.31
N ALA A 85 -19.61 2.57 2.58
CA ALA A 85 -18.19 2.88 2.71
C ALA A 85 -17.81 3.43 4.09
N GLU A 86 -18.59 4.35 4.64
CA GLU A 86 -18.39 4.87 5.99
C GLU A 86 -18.52 3.76 7.04
N LYS A 87 -19.60 2.97 6.97
CA LYS A 87 -19.81 1.81 7.85
C LYS A 87 -18.67 0.79 7.76
N TYR A 88 -18.14 0.55 6.57
CA TYR A 88 -17.03 -0.37 6.37
C TYR A 88 -15.77 0.08 7.11
N ILE A 89 -15.48 1.38 7.12
CA ILE A 89 -14.35 1.95 7.88
C ILE A 89 -14.61 1.89 9.38
N GLU A 90 -15.84 2.18 9.82
CA GLU A 90 -16.22 2.15 11.25
C GLU A 90 -16.14 0.75 11.86
N LYS A 91 -16.55 -0.27 11.09
CA LYS A 91 -16.53 -1.68 11.50
C LYS A 91 -15.13 -2.14 11.93
N ASN A 92 -14.08 -1.63 11.28
CA ASN A 92 -12.68 -1.86 11.62
C ASN A 92 -12.32 -3.35 11.83
N ASP A 93 -12.75 -4.21 10.90
CA ASP A 93 -12.58 -5.67 10.93
C ASP A 93 -11.14 -6.17 10.72
N GLY A 94 -10.14 -5.29 10.81
CA GLY A 94 -8.73 -5.62 10.60
C GLY A 94 -8.27 -5.65 9.14
N HIS A 95 -9.16 -5.39 8.17
CA HIS A 95 -8.83 -5.27 6.75
C HIS A 95 -8.28 -3.87 6.39
N LYS A 96 -7.19 -3.46 7.04
CA LYS A 96 -6.64 -2.09 6.99
C LYS A 96 -6.40 -1.56 5.58
N VAL A 97 -5.88 -2.38 4.68
CA VAL A 97 -5.62 -2.00 3.29
C VAL A 97 -6.93 -1.62 2.58
N LEU A 98 -7.95 -2.46 2.66
CA LEU A 98 -9.26 -2.18 2.07
C LEU A 98 -9.89 -0.94 2.70
N SER A 99 -9.86 -0.81 4.03
CA SER A 99 -10.36 0.38 4.72
C SER A 99 -9.62 1.66 4.33
N THR A 100 -8.31 1.58 4.06
CA THR A 100 -7.51 2.70 3.55
C THR A 100 -7.99 3.11 2.16
N PHE A 101 -8.19 2.14 1.25
CA PHE A 101 -8.72 2.41 -0.09
C PHE A 101 -10.15 2.98 -0.05
N THR A 102 -11.01 2.46 0.83
CA THR A 102 -12.35 2.98 1.06
C THR A 102 -12.30 4.44 1.51
N ALA A 103 -11.46 4.77 2.49
CA ALA A 103 -11.29 6.15 2.97
C ALA A 103 -10.79 7.09 1.86
N LEU A 104 -9.85 6.62 1.03
CA LEU A 104 -9.38 7.35 -0.15
C LEU A 104 -10.48 7.58 -1.18
N GLN A 105 -11.38 6.61 -1.38
CA GLN A 105 -12.50 6.73 -2.31
C GLN A 105 -13.54 7.74 -1.79
N ILE A 106 -13.90 7.68 -0.52
CA ILE A 106 -14.79 8.65 0.12
C ILE A 106 -14.19 10.07 0.02
N ALA A 107 -12.90 10.23 0.32
CA ALA A 107 -12.24 11.52 0.21
C ALA A 107 -12.30 12.10 -1.21
N LYS A 108 -12.11 11.26 -2.24
CA LYS A 108 -12.26 11.66 -3.65
C LYS A 108 -13.67 12.19 -3.92
N GLU A 109 -14.71 11.51 -3.44
CA GLU A 109 -16.09 11.96 -3.65
C GLU A 109 -16.37 13.30 -2.98
N HIS A 110 -15.83 13.53 -1.78
CA HIS A 110 -15.89 14.84 -1.14
C HIS A 110 -15.15 15.93 -1.91
N VAL A 111 -13.97 15.64 -2.51
CA VAL A 111 -13.29 16.60 -3.38
C VAL A 111 -14.15 16.95 -4.60
N VAL A 112 -14.76 15.96 -5.26
CA VAL A 112 -15.66 16.18 -6.40
C VAL A 112 -16.87 17.04 -6.01
N ALA A 113 -17.37 16.87 -4.79
CA ALA A 113 -18.45 17.68 -4.22
C ALA A 113 -17.99 19.05 -3.69
N ASN A 114 -16.71 19.41 -3.82
CA ASN A 114 -16.09 20.61 -3.22
C ASN A 114 -16.17 20.66 -1.67
N GLU A 115 -16.36 19.52 -1.02
CA GLU A 115 -16.42 19.37 0.43
C GLU A 115 -15.01 19.11 1.01
N TYR A 116 -14.07 20.03 0.77
CA TYR A 116 -12.65 19.85 1.06
C TYR A 116 -12.33 19.49 2.52
N LYS A 117 -13.09 20.02 3.49
CA LYS A 117 -12.91 19.69 4.90
C LYS A 117 -13.19 18.20 5.18
N LYS A 118 -14.28 17.66 4.64
CA LYS A 118 -14.60 16.23 4.76
C LYS A 118 -13.57 15.38 4.02
N ALA A 119 -13.12 15.83 2.85
CA ALA A 119 -12.06 15.15 2.12
C ALA A 119 -10.77 15.05 2.96
N GLU A 120 -10.37 16.14 3.64
CA GLU A 120 -9.24 16.12 4.56
C GLU A 120 -9.46 15.11 5.70
N GLU A 121 -10.62 15.12 6.36
CA GLU A 121 -10.94 14.21 7.46
C GLU A 121 -10.76 12.74 7.04
N PHE A 122 -11.27 12.36 5.87
CA PHE A 122 -11.12 10.99 5.35
C PHE A 122 -9.70 10.67 4.87
N LEU A 123 -8.96 11.63 4.33
CA LEU A 123 -7.54 11.43 4.00
C LEU A 123 -6.68 11.26 5.27
N GLN A 124 -6.97 11.99 6.33
CA GLN A 124 -6.33 11.80 7.64
C GLN A 124 -6.70 10.44 8.23
N LYS A 125 -7.97 10.02 8.09
CA LYS A 125 -8.42 8.69 8.48
C LYS A 125 -7.65 7.62 7.70
N ALA A 126 -7.51 7.75 6.38
CA ALA A 126 -6.71 6.86 5.55
C ALA A 126 -5.26 6.78 6.05
N LEU A 127 -4.63 7.93 6.32
CA LEU A 127 -3.27 8.00 6.85
C LEU A 127 -3.13 7.27 8.21
N SER A 128 -4.14 7.38 9.07
CA SER A 128 -4.13 6.75 10.40
C SER A 128 -4.34 5.22 10.38
N ILE A 129 -5.11 4.72 9.41
CA ILE A 129 -5.38 3.28 9.26
C ILE A 129 -4.23 2.58 8.53
N ASN A 130 -3.67 3.27 7.55
CA ASN A 130 -2.69 2.73 6.61
C ASN A 130 -1.46 2.15 7.33
N ASP A 131 -1.18 0.88 7.06
CA ASP A 131 0.03 0.17 7.47
C ASP A 131 1.02 -0.03 6.31
N ASP A 132 0.60 0.28 5.08
CA ASP A 132 1.43 0.19 3.88
C ASP A 132 2.22 1.48 3.64
N LYS A 133 3.52 1.44 3.95
CA LYS A 133 4.45 2.57 3.73
C LYS A 133 4.51 3.04 2.28
N SER A 134 4.16 2.19 1.31
CA SER A 134 4.14 2.56 -0.10
C SER A 134 2.99 3.50 -0.47
N LEU A 135 1.88 3.47 0.29
CA LEU A 135 0.72 4.34 0.09
C LEU A 135 0.85 5.68 0.81
N GLU A 136 1.65 5.75 1.87
CA GLU A 136 1.81 6.96 2.69
C GLU A 136 2.16 8.21 1.86
N PRO A 137 3.09 8.17 0.88
CA PRO A 137 3.40 9.33 0.06
C PRO A 137 2.21 9.79 -0.80
N ILE A 138 1.36 8.88 -1.25
CA ILE A 138 0.18 9.23 -2.05
C ILE A 138 -0.85 9.93 -1.17
N ILE A 139 -1.09 9.41 0.04
CA ILE A 139 -2.04 9.99 0.99
C ILE A 139 -1.60 11.39 1.42
N LYS A 140 -0.32 11.54 1.79
CA LYS A 140 0.27 12.85 2.17
C LYS A 140 0.22 13.86 1.02
N HIS A 141 0.51 13.46 -0.20
CA HIS A 141 0.40 14.34 -1.36
C HIS A 141 -1.05 14.83 -1.54
N ARG A 142 -2.04 13.93 -1.45
CA ARG A 142 -3.46 14.31 -1.54
C ARG A 142 -3.90 15.23 -0.41
N LEU A 143 -3.41 15.01 0.82
CA LEU A 143 -3.64 15.91 1.95
C LEU A 143 -3.07 17.31 1.66
N ALA A 144 -1.88 17.39 1.08
CA ALA A 144 -1.30 18.66 0.67
C ALA A 144 -2.14 19.35 -0.40
N GLN A 145 -2.63 18.63 -1.42
CA GLN A 145 -3.49 19.18 -2.46
C GLN A 145 -4.80 19.75 -1.89
N VAL A 146 -5.47 19.02 -0.99
CA VAL A 146 -6.72 19.49 -0.36
C VAL A 146 -6.45 20.72 0.51
N ASN A 147 -5.37 20.72 1.30
CA ASN A 147 -5.02 21.87 2.12
C ASN A 147 -4.67 23.09 1.25
N PHE A 148 -3.91 22.89 0.17
CA PHE A 148 -3.59 23.94 -0.79
C PHE A 148 -4.85 24.53 -1.45
N ALA A 149 -5.79 23.68 -1.89
CA ALA A 149 -7.06 24.12 -2.47
C ALA A 149 -7.93 24.95 -1.50
N THR A 150 -7.71 24.81 -0.19
CA THR A 150 -8.39 25.58 0.86
C THR A 150 -7.58 26.77 1.39
N GLY A 151 -6.42 27.08 0.78
CA GLY A 151 -5.52 28.15 1.20
C GLY A 151 -4.69 27.86 2.46
N ASN A 152 -4.74 26.64 2.97
CA ASN A 152 -3.97 26.21 4.16
C ASN A 152 -2.53 25.84 3.78
N ASN A 153 -1.79 26.80 3.22
CA ASN A 153 -0.51 26.58 2.56
C ASN A 153 0.58 25.98 3.48
N ASP A 154 0.69 26.47 4.73
CA ASP A 154 1.69 25.94 5.67
C ASP A 154 1.39 24.49 6.08
N LYS A 155 0.10 24.16 6.22
CA LYS A 155 -0.34 22.78 6.50
C LYS A 155 -0.10 21.89 5.28
N ALA A 156 -0.34 22.38 4.06
CA ALA A 156 -0.02 21.68 2.83
C ALA A 156 1.48 21.34 2.73
N LEU A 157 2.36 22.33 2.93
CA LEU A 157 3.82 22.14 2.95
C LEU A 157 4.26 21.15 4.04
N SER A 158 3.57 21.10 5.18
CA SER A 158 3.91 20.15 6.25
C SER A 158 3.78 18.69 5.84
N TYR A 159 2.86 18.36 4.93
CA TYR A 159 2.68 17.00 4.41
C TYR A 159 3.71 16.63 3.33
N LEU A 160 4.38 17.61 2.72
CA LEU A 160 5.34 17.41 1.63
C LEU A 160 6.79 17.17 2.10
N LYS A 161 7.00 17.00 3.40
CA LYS A 161 8.33 16.76 3.97
C LYS A 161 8.83 15.35 3.70
N ASN A 162 10.10 15.23 3.31
CA ASN A 162 10.85 13.98 3.17
C ASN A 162 10.17 12.91 2.27
N PRO A 163 9.80 13.23 1.01
CA PRO A 163 9.28 12.22 0.10
C PRO A 163 10.33 11.16 -0.25
N PRO A 164 9.92 9.91 -0.55
CA PRO A 164 10.79 8.94 -1.20
C PRO A 164 11.27 9.43 -2.56
N GLU A 165 12.40 8.88 -3.06
CA GLU A 165 13.01 9.33 -4.33
C GLU A 165 12.02 9.30 -5.50
N SER A 166 11.19 8.26 -5.60
CA SER A 166 10.19 8.11 -6.66
C SER A 166 9.09 9.18 -6.64
N PHE A 167 8.89 9.88 -5.52
CA PHE A 167 7.88 10.93 -5.37
C PHE A 167 8.48 12.34 -5.35
N LEU A 168 9.81 12.48 -5.42
CA LEU A 168 10.50 13.78 -5.32
C LEU A 168 9.99 14.79 -6.35
N SER A 169 9.84 14.38 -7.61
CA SER A 169 9.34 15.28 -8.66
C SER A 169 7.94 15.78 -8.34
N LEU A 170 7.04 14.87 -8.00
CA LEU A 170 5.63 15.17 -7.73
C LEU A 170 5.48 16.11 -6.53
N TYR A 171 6.21 15.82 -5.45
CA TYR A 171 6.18 16.64 -4.23
C TYR A 171 6.76 18.03 -4.46
N ALA A 172 7.92 18.12 -5.11
CA ALA A 172 8.59 19.38 -5.36
C ALA A 172 7.79 20.27 -6.34
N GLU A 173 7.03 19.67 -7.26
CA GLU A 173 6.11 20.44 -8.11
C GLU A 173 5.03 21.13 -7.27
N LEU A 174 4.35 20.38 -6.38
CA LEU A 174 3.32 20.95 -5.52
C LEU A 174 3.89 21.95 -4.49
N GLU A 175 5.08 21.71 -3.95
CA GLU A 175 5.79 22.71 -3.13
C GLU A 175 5.99 24.01 -3.91
N GLY A 176 6.40 23.92 -5.17
CA GLY A 176 6.56 25.08 -6.03
C GLY A 176 5.25 25.83 -6.29
N ASP A 177 4.15 25.10 -6.51
CA ASP A 177 2.81 25.67 -6.69
C ASP A 177 2.37 26.43 -5.43
N ILE A 178 2.60 25.84 -4.25
CA ILE A 178 2.27 26.47 -2.96
C ILE A 178 3.13 27.72 -2.71
N TYR A 179 4.44 27.66 -2.94
CA TYR A 179 5.31 28.84 -2.77
C TYR A 179 4.98 29.95 -3.75
N PHE A 180 4.59 29.61 -4.98
CA PHE A 180 4.15 30.59 -5.97
C PHE A 180 2.88 31.30 -5.51
N ASP A 181 1.89 30.58 -4.99
CA ASP A 181 0.66 31.15 -4.42
C ASP A 181 0.94 32.06 -3.21
N LYS A 182 1.91 31.70 -2.37
CA LYS A 182 2.40 32.55 -1.27
C LYS A 182 3.17 33.79 -1.73
N GLY A 183 3.47 33.94 -3.02
CA GLY A 183 4.31 35.03 -3.56
C GLY A 183 5.81 34.84 -3.32
N GLU A 184 6.24 33.68 -2.83
CA GLU A 184 7.64 33.35 -2.53
C GLU A 184 8.35 32.84 -3.79
N LYS A 185 8.60 33.75 -4.75
CA LYS A 185 9.09 33.39 -6.09
C LYS A 185 10.40 32.61 -6.09
N GLU A 186 11.38 32.97 -5.25
CA GLU A 186 12.67 32.28 -5.18
C GLU A 186 12.48 30.82 -4.73
N ASN A 187 11.63 30.60 -3.72
CA ASN A 187 11.31 29.26 -3.22
C ASN A 187 10.55 28.44 -4.26
N ALA A 188 9.59 29.06 -4.96
CA ALA A 188 8.87 28.42 -6.06
C ALA A 188 9.83 27.94 -7.17
N VAL A 189 10.74 28.82 -7.63
CA VAL A 189 11.76 28.46 -8.63
C VAL A 189 12.65 27.32 -8.14
N ALA A 190 13.10 27.36 -6.88
CA ALA A 190 13.94 26.31 -6.31
C ALA A 190 13.22 24.95 -6.31
N SER A 191 11.96 24.92 -5.86
CA SER A 191 11.13 23.72 -5.85
C SER A 191 10.86 23.19 -7.25
N TYR A 192 10.49 24.03 -8.22
CA TYR A 192 10.30 23.57 -9.60
C TYR A 192 11.57 23.06 -10.26
N LYS A 193 12.74 23.66 -9.99
CA LYS A 193 14.02 23.12 -10.46
C LYS A 193 14.28 21.72 -9.89
N LYS A 194 14.05 21.54 -8.59
CA LYS A 194 14.15 20.24 -7.93
C LYS A 194 13.18 19.24 -8.56
N ALA A 195 11.95 19.64 -8.85
CA ALA A 195 10.96 18.81 -9.52
C ALA A 195 11.45 18.37 -10.90
N TYR A 196 11.87 19.32 -11.73
CA TYR A 196 12.37 19.08 -13.09
C TYR A 196 13.57 18.13 -13.12
N SER A 197 14.57 18.35 -12.27
CA SER A 197 15.78 17.53 -12.21
C SER A 197 15.55 16.15 -11.60
N SER A 198 14.54 16.00 -10.74
CA SER A 198 14.18 14.70 -10.14
C SER A 198 13.34 13.84 -11.08
N ASN A 199 12.69 14.45 -12.08
CA ASN A 199 11.98 13.71 -13.12
C ASN A 199 12.97 13.17 -14.17
N LYS A 200 13.27 11.87 -14.09
CA LYS A 200 14.23 11.20 -14.98
C LYS A 200 13.59 10.71 -16.29
N GLU A 201 12.27 10.73 -16.41
CA GLU A 201 11.57 10.22 -17.59
C GLU A 201 11.68 11.20 -18.76
N GLN A 202 11.97 10.66 -19.94
CA GLN A 202 11.99 11.42 -21.19
C GLN A 202 10.56 11.48 -21.76
N ASN A 203 10.13 12.66 -22.18
CA ASN A 203 8.77 12.93 -22.70
C ASN A 203 7.62 12.79 -21.69
N ASP A 204 7.91 12.88 -20.38
CA ASP A 204 6.86 13.00 -19.37
C ASP A 204 6.16 14.36 -19.49
N LYS A 205 4.83 14.33 -19.64
CA LYS A 205 3.98 15.53 -19.71
C LYS A 205 4.13 16.42 -18.48
N SER A 206 4.29 15.82 -17.30
CA SER A 206 4.50 16.52 -16.03
C SER A 206 5.81 17.31 -16.07
N LYS A 207 6.87 16.73 -16.64
CA LYS A 207 8.15 17.42 -16.82
C LYS A 207 8.03 18.63 -17.75
N GLU A 208 7.24 18.52 -18.81
CA GLU A 208 6.97 19.65 -19.73
C GLU A 208 6.13 20.75 -19.06
N LEU A 209 5.16 20.38 -18.20
CA LEU A 209 4.41 21.34 -17.39
C LEU A 209 5.31 22.09 -16.40
N ILE A 210 6.20 21.38 -15.69
CA ILE A 210 7.18 22.00 -14.78
C ILE A 210 8.08 22.99 -15.54
N LYS A 211 8.49 22.64 -16.76
CA LYS A 211 9.28 23.54 -17.63
C LYS A 211 8.50 24.80 -18.01
N ILE A 212 7.20 24.70 -18.32
CA ILE A 212 6.35 25.87 -18.57
C ILE A 212 6.26 26.74 -17.31
N LYS A 213 6.03 26.14 -16.13
CA LYS A 213 6.00 26.85 -14.84
C LYS A 213 7.31 27.62 -14.58
N LEU A 214 8.46 26.99 -14.80
CA LEU A 214 9.77 27.64 -14.69
C LEU A 214 9.94 28.80 -15.67
N LYS A 215 9.55 28.62 -16.93
CA LYS A 215 9.66 29.67 -17.96
C LYS A 215 8.78 30.88 -17.63
N ASN A 216 7.56 30.65 -17.11
CA ASN A 216 6.69 31.72 -16.64
C ASN A 216 7.32 32.54 -15.50
N LEU A 217 8.23 31.94 -14.73
CA LEU A 217 9.01 32.62 -13.70
C LEU A 217 10.32 33.24 -14.21
N GLY A 218 10.59 33.14 -15.53
CA GLY A 218 11.78 33.67 -16.18
C GLY A 218 12.98 32.72 -16.17
N VAL A 219 12.77 31.43 -15.88
CA VAL A 219 13.84 30.42 -15.79
C VAL A 219 13.72 29.41 -16.92
N ASP A 220 14.79 29.25 -17.70
CA ASP A 220 14.88 28.22 -18.73
C ASP A 220 15.70 27.02 -18.22
N PRO A 221 15.06 25.91 -17.81
CA PRO A 221 15.76 24.79 -17.17
C PRO A 221 16.80 24.13 -18.10
N GLU A 222 16.56 24.13 -19.41
CA GLU A 222 17.44 23.48 -20.40
C GLU A 222 18.76 24.24 -20.63
N LYS A 223 18.76 25.57 -20.43
CA LYS A 223 20.01 26.36 -20.48
C LYS A 223 20.89 26.05 -19.27
N THR A 224 20.30 25.86 -18.10
CA THR A 224 21.02 25.52 -16.86
C THR A 224 21.64 24.12 -16.89
N GLU A 225 20.97 23.11 -17.48
CA GLU A 225 21.54 21.75 -17.59
C GLU A 225 22.75 21.69 -18.54
N LYS A 226 22.68 22.38 -19.69
CA LYS A 226 23.78 22.38 -20.69
C LYS A 226 25.07 22.97 -20.16
N VAL A 227 25.00 23.93 -19.22
CA VAL A 227 26.19 24.52 -18.57
C VAL A 227 26.83 23.53 -17.59
N SER A 228 26.03 22.80 -16.80
CA SER A 228 26.51 21.79 -15.84
C SER A 228 27.19 20.58 -16.51
N VAL A 229 26.63 20.10 -17.63
CA VAL A 229 27.21 18.97 -18.38
C VAL A 229 28.52 19.35 -19.07
N LYS A 230 28.65 20.59 -19.56
CA LYS A 230 29.88 21.06 -20.23
C LYS A 230 31.02 21.31 -19.24
N GLY A 231 30.72 21.76 -18.02
CA GLY A 231 31.70 21.92 -16.95
C GLY A 231 32.31 20.61 -16.45
N LYS A 232 31.53 19.52 -16.41
CA LYS A 232 32.02 18.18 -16.01
C LYS A 232 32.87 17.45 -17.06
N LYS A 233 32.80 17.84 -18.33
CA LYS A 233 33.62 17.24 -19.39
C LYS A 233 35.01 17.87 -19.54
N ASN A 234 35.25 19.00 -18.88
CA ASN A 234 36.49 19.77 -18.97
C ASN A 234 37.30 19.74 -17.66
N ALA A 235 36.97 18.83 -16.74
CA ALA A 235 37.66 18.59 -15.47
C ALA A 235 38.26 17.18 -15.44
#